data_AF-A0A397U8M6-F1
#
_entry.id   AF-A0A397U8M6-F1
#
_cell.length_a   1.000
_cell.length_b   1.000
_cell.length_c   1.000
_cell.angle_alpha   90.00
_cell.angle_beta   90.00
_cell.angle_gamma   90.00
#
_symmetry.space_group_name_H-M   'P 1'
#
loop_
_entity.id
_entity.type
_entity.pdbx_description
1 polymer ?
#
loop_
_entity_poly.entity_id
_entity_poly.type
_entity_poly.pdbx_seq_one_letter_code
_entity_poly.pdbx_strand_id
1 'polypeptide(L)'
;MAQSDVASALLAWVSTFDKLSHTASTLSNDSRENSWVHRHKKLEQMYQLIMHYYETVLGVSTMNVDAPNLKSIARDGNLEETIKLWSLILTLAVRSTNNDVYIEKIQSLTPQSQQGLMVSIERIMSRLGDPTVQHHVRPSTTNHDNDKAHEEYLKLLAEKDTLEKTYSTLMEEHTELSSRFDDLQVSNDELRQRLREMESGKDLHWRAEIDKLRQDLSRSENQRHETELLVDRCNVQINELTKKNMDLIEQADSAMILRDQVDELKHTVDKLKKSEAVCEKYRKKLEETADIRRTLKAMEQENRQLVERNQMVEDEYRKVAGYKSLMDTYKKQIDSLQVEKAELITQNHKLEFENKHMRSKIEAYEMAHARDMETIHLLEDRVREMELGDGTFVIIRI
;
A
#
# COMPACT_ATOMS: atom_id res chain seq x y z
N MET A 1 68.77 -33.11 -1.82
CA MET A 1 69.53 -32.57 -2.98
C MET A 1 69.21 -33.35 -4.24
N ALA A 2 69.58 -34.62 -4.38
CA ALA A 2 69.38 -35.42 -5.61
C ALA A 2 68.00 -35.27 -6.34
N GLN A 3 66.86 -35.29 -5.65
CA GLN A 3 65.54 -35.07 -6.30
C GLN A 3 65.36 -33.64 -6.86
N SER A 4 65.92 -32.62 -6.21
CA SER A 4 65.93 -31.23 -6.69
C SER A 4 66.78 -31.08 -7.95
N ASP A 5 67.92 -31.77 -7.99
CA ASP A 5 68.85 -31.70 -9.13
C ASP A 5 68.25 -32.41 -10.36
N VAL A 6 67.56 -33.53 -10.15
CA VAL A 6 66.76 -34.22 -11.19
C VAL A 6 65.58 -33.36 -11.67
N ALA A 7 64.88 -32.68 -10.75
CA ALA A 7 63.80 -31.76 -11.10
C ALA A 7 64.31 -30.61 -12.00
N SER A 8 65.44 -30.01 -11.63
CA SER A 8 66.10 -28.94 -12.38
C SER A 8 66.56 -29.42 -13.77
N ALA A 9 67.15 -30.62 -13.84
CA ALA A 9 67.57 -31.23 -15.10
C ALA A 9 66.39 -31.51 -16.06
N LEU A 10 65.27 -32.02 -15.54
CA LEU A 10 64.06 -32.26 -16.33
C LEU A 10 63.38 -30.95 -16.76
N LEU A 11 63.34 -29.92 -15.91
CA LEU A 11 62.83 -28.61 -16.28
C LEU A 11 63.71 -27.93 -17.36
N ALA A 12 65.03 -28.08 -17.29
CA ALA A 12 65.93 -27.61 -18.33
C ALA A 12 65.69 -28.35 -19.67
N TRP A 13 65.52 -29.68 -19.64
CA TRP A 13 65.20 -30.47 -20.84
C TRP A 13 63.83 -30.09 -21.43
N VAL A 14 62.79 -29.93 -20.61
CA VAL A 14 61.46 -29.46 -21.06
C VAL A 14 61.50 -28.03 -21.59
N SER A 15 62.36 -27.16 -21.05
CA SER A 15 62.60 -25.80 -21.57
C SER A 15 63.16 -25.81 -23.00
N THR A 16 64.01 -26.78 -23.36
CA THR A 16 64.46 -26.95 -24.76
C THR A 16 63.35 -27.41 -25.72
N PHE A 17 62.20 -27.84 -25.20
CA PHE A 17 60.98 -28.19 -25.93
C PHE A 17 59.99 -27.01 -26.02
N ASP A 18 60.49 -25.80 -26.30
CA ASP A 18 59.79 -24.50 -26.27
C ASP A 18 58.63 -24.32 -27.29
N LYS A 19 58.14 -25.42 -27.87
CA LYS A 19 56.89 -25.45 -28.66
C LYS A 19 55.68 -25.97 -27.86
N LEU A 20 55.88 -26.48 -26.64
CA LEU A 20 54.80 -26.91 -25.75
C LEU A 20 54.48 -25.87 -24.66
N SER A 21 55.45 -25.05 -24.25
CA SER A 21 55.32 -23.93 -23.31
C SER A 21 54.17 -22.98 -23.69
N HIS A 22 54.10 -22.59 -24.96
CA HIS A 22 53.08 -21.69 -25.51
C HIS A 22 51.64 -22.21 -25.39
N THR A 23 51.41 -23.51 -25.18
CA THR A 23 50.04 -24.05 -24.96
C THR A 23 49.57 -23.95 -23.50
N ALA A 24 50.49 -23.73 -22.56
CA ALA A 24 50.16 -23.55 -21.14
C ALA A 24 49.80 -22.08 -20.80
N SER A 25 50.36 -21.12 -21.53
CA SER A 25 50.22 -19.68 -21.25
C SER A 25 48.91 -19.05 -21.73
N THR A 26 48.10 -19.76 -22.52
CA THR A 26 46.82 -19.27 -23.10
C THR A 26 45.57 -19.83 -22.40
N LEU A 27 45.69 -20.24 -21.13
CA LEU A 27 44.54 -20.47 -20.23
C LEU A 27 44.67 -19.65 -18.93
N SER A 28 44.88 -18.34 -19.09
CA SER A 28 44.66 -17.38 -18.01
C SER A 28 43.17 -17.03 -17.90
N ASN A 29 42.64 -17.21 -16.69
CA ASN A 29 41.51 -16.47 -16.14
C ASN A 29 40.05 -16.79 -16.53
N ASP A 30 39.72 -18.02 -16.93
CA ASP A 30 38.37 -18.54 -16.63
C ASP A 30 38.36 -20.05 -16.30
N SER A 31 37.45 -20.47 -15.41
CA SER A 31 37.17 -21.87 -15.04
C SER A 31 38.35 -22.72 -14.51
N ARG A 32 38.94 -22.33 -13.35
CA ARG A 32 39.98 -23.12 -12.66
C ARG A 32 39.58 -24.58 -12.36
N GLU A 33 38.30 -24.83 -12.08
CA GLU A 33 37.80 -26.15 -11.70
C GLU A 33 37.65 -27.09 -12.91
N ASN A 34 37.09 -26.61 -14.03
CA ASN A 34 37.10 -27.37 -15.28
C ASN A 34 38.53 -27.56 -15.84
N SER A 35 39.41 -26.57 -15.67
CA SER A 35 40.78 -26.60 -16.20
C SER A 35 41.60 -27.78 -15.66
N TRP A 36 41.51 -28.12 -14.37
CA TRP A 36 42.25 -29.28 -13.83
C TRP A 36 41.67 -30.62 -14.33
N VAL A 37 40.35 -30.76 -14.46
CA VAL A 37 39.70 -31.97 -14.99
C VAL A 37 40.10 -32.21 -16.45
N HIS A 38 40.14 -31.15 -17.27
CA HIS A 38 40.62 -31.24 -18.66
C HIS A 38 42.11 -31.54 -18.76
N ARG A 39 42.95 -30.99 -17.86
CA ARG A 39 44.38 -31.35 -17.76
C ARG A 39 44.57 -32.81 -17.34
N HIS A 40 43.78 -33.30 -16.38
CA HIS A 40 43.80 -34.69 -15.93
C HIS A 40 43.46 -35.64 -17.08
N LYS A 41 42.38 -35.38 -17.82
CA LYS A 41 41.96 -36.21 -18.96
C LYS A 41 43.00 -36.24 -20.09
N LYS A 42 43.72 -35.14 -20.35
CA LYS A 42 44.84 -35.10 -21.29
C LYS A 42 46.06 -35.88 -20.80
N LEU A 43 46.39 -35.77 -19.51
CA LEU A 43 47.47 -36.55 -18.88
C LEU A 43 47.18 -38.05 -18.90
N GLU A 44 45.93 -38.44 -18.65
CA GLU A 44 45.44 -39.81 -18.71
C GLU A 44 45.54 -40.40 -20.12
N GLN A 45 45.09 -39.66 -21.15
CA GLN A 45 45.26 -40.06 -22.55
C GLN A 45 46.75 -40.20 -22.94
N MET A 46 47.60 -39.26 -22.51
CA MET A 46 49.03 -39.32 -22.78
C MET A 46 49.69 -40.52 -22.09
N TYR A 47 49.35 -40.80 -20.83
CA TYR A 47 49.86 -41.96 -20.10
C TYR A 47 49.40 -43.29 -20.72
N GLN A 48 48.14 -43.39 -21.13
CA GLN A 48 47.63 -44.56 -21.86
C GLN A 48 48.38 -44.80 -23.17
N LEU A 49 48.64 -43.74 -23.96
CA LEU A 49 49.46 -43.83 -25.18
C LEU A 49 50.91 -44.27 -24.90
N ILE A 50 51.52 -43.76 -23.82
CA ILE A 50 52.87 -44.14 -23.38
C ILE A 50 52.90 -45.62 -22.99
N MET A 51 51.99 -46.07 -22.12
CA MET A 51 51.92 -47.46 -21.67
C MET A 51 51.65 -48.43 -22.83
N HIS A 52 50.74 -48.06 -23.74
CA HIS A 52 50.50 -48.83 -24.95
C HIS A 52 51.76 -48.97 -25.82
N TYR A 53 52.58 -47.92 -25.95
CA TYR A 53 53.85 -47.97 -26.67
C TYR A 53 54.90 -48.84 -25.96
N TYR A 54 54.96 -48.80 -24.62
CA TYR A 54 55.83 -49.68 -23.83
C TYR A 54 55.51 -51.17 -24.07
N GLU A 55 54.23 -51.51 -24.14
CA GLU A 55 53.76 -52.88 -24.32
C GLU A 55 53.87 -53.35 -25.78
N THR A 56 53.47 -52.51 -26.76
CA THR A 56 53.41 -52.91 -28.18
C THR A 56 54.69 -52.69 -28.98
N VAL A 57 55.49 -51.66 -28.69
CA VAL A 57 56.68 -51.31 -29.48
C VAL A 57 57.97 -51.68 -28.74
N LEU A 58 57.97 -51.61 -27.41
CA LEU A 58 59.14 -51.93 -26.60
C LEU A 58 59.10 -53.31 -25.93
N GLY A 59 57.96 -54.00 -25.95
CA GLY A 59 57.82 -55.41 -25.57
C GLY A 59 58.25 -55.77 -24.15
N VAL A 60 58.20 -54.82 -23.20
CA VAL A 60 58.63 -55.04 -21.82
C VAL A 60 57.48 -54.86 -20.84
N SER A 61 57.33 -55.84 -19.93
CA SER A 61 56.30 -55.84 -18.91
C SER A 61 56.46 -54.66 -17.95
N THR A 62 55.45 -53.80 -17.92
CA THR A 62 55.41 -52.56 -17.13
C THR A 62 55.07 -52.78 -15.65
N MET A 63 54.82 -54.04 -15.22
CA MET A 63 54.33 -54.39 -13.88
C MET A 63 55.22 -53.94 -12.71
N ASN A 64 56.53 -53.72 -12.92
CA ASN A 64 57.47 -53.30 -11.88
C ASN A 64 57.73 -51.78 -11.84
N VAL A 65 56.97 -50.97 -12.59
CA VAL A 65 57.12 -49.51 -12.65
C VAL A 65 56.03 -48.83 -11.82
N ASP A 66 56.45 -47.97 -10.89
CA ASP A 66 55.54 -47.21 -10.01
C ASP A 66 54.66 -46.25 -10.85
N ALA A 67 53.35 -46.53 -10.91
CA ALA A 67 52.41 -45.72 -11.70
C ALA A 67 52.27 -44.28 -11.13
N PRO A 68 52.55 -43.23 -11.91
CA PRO A 68 52.48 -41.85 -11.42
C PRO A 68 51.04 -41.40 -11.14
N ASN A 69 50.82 -40.69 -10.03
CA ASN A 69 49.49 -40.25 -9.62
C ASN A 69 49.01 -39.02 -10.42
N LEU A 70 48.35 -39.31 -11.55
CA LEU A 70 47.83 -38.31 -12.49
C LEU A 70 46.83 -37.32 -11.90
N LYS A 71 46.17 -37.64 -10.76
CA LYS A 71 45.24 -36.72 -10.09
C LYS A 71 46.00 -35.63 -9.34
N SER A 72 47.05 -35.99 -8.60
CA SER A 72 47.92 -35.06 -7.88
C SER A 72 48.74 -34.16 -8.81
N ILE A 73 49.12 -34.64 -10.01
CA ILE A 73 49.74 -33.80 -11.04
C ILE A 73 48.75 -32.74 -11.54
N ALA A 74 47.52 -33.13 -11.88
CA ALA A 74 46.56 -32.23 -12.51
C ALA A 74 45.98 -31.18 -11.55
N ARG A 75 45.73 -31.56 -10.29
CA ARG A 75 45.12 -30.70 -9.26
C ARG A 75 46.16 -29.79 -8.57
N ASP A 76 47.24 -30.39 -8.08
CA ASP A 76 48.14 -29.75 -7.11
C ASP A 76 49.52 -29.43 -7.71
N GLY A 77 49.81 -29.86 -8.95
CA GLY A 77 51.08 -29.61 -9.62
C GLY A 77 52.28 -30.31 -8.97
N ASN A 78 52.05 -31.48 -8.33
CA ASN A 78 53.07 -32.16 -7.54
C ASN A 78 54.32 -32.49 -8.39
N LEU A 79 55.46 -31.93 -7.98
CA LEU A 79 56.75 -32.05 -8.64
C LEU A 79 57.25 -33.50 -8.70
N GLU A 80 57.04 -34.29 -7.65
CA GLU A 80 57.56 -35.67 -7.56
C GLU A 80 56.83 -36.62 -8.53
N GLU A 81 55.50 -36.54 -8.60
CA GLU A 81 54.70 -37.31 -9.55
C GLU A 81 54.95 -36.85 -11.01
N THR A 82 55.19 -35.55 -11.19
CA THR A 82 55.58 -34.98 -12.49
C THR A 82 56.94 -35.52 -12.94
N ILE A 83 57.91 -35.64 -12.03
CA ILE A 83 59.23 -36.26 -12.32
C ILE A 83 59.06 -37.72 -12.72
N LYS A 84 58.22 -38.52 -12.04
CA LYS A 84 57.95 -39.93 -12.42
C LYS A 84 57.40 -40.05 -13.84
N LEU A 85 56.46 -39.18 -14.21
CA LEU A 85 55.88 -39.13 -15.56
C LEU A 85 56.93 -38.73 -16.61
N TRP A 86 57.76 -37.71 -16.34
CA TRP A 86 58.82 -37.30 -17.26
C TRP A 86 59.98 -38.29 -17.35
N SER A 87 60.34 -38.99 -16.26
CA SER A 87 61.36 -40.06 -16.32
C SER A 87 60.89 -41.22 -17.18
N LEU A 88 59.59 -41.55 -17.13
CA LEU A 88 58.98 -42.55 -18.01
C LEU A 88 58.98 -42.11 -19.49
N ILE A 89 58.69 -40.83 -19.78
CA ILE A 89 58.79 -40.26 -21.12
C ILE A 89 60.25 -40.21 -21.61
N LEU A 90 61.21 -39.98 -20.71
CA LEU A 90 62.63 -39.92 -21.05
C LEU A 90 63.20 -41.31 -21.35
N THR A 91 62.88 -42.33 -20.55
CA THR A 91 63.26 -43.72 -20.84
C THR A 91 62.61 -44.22 -22.13
N LEU A 92 61.40 -43.74 -22.46
CA LEU A 92 60.73 -44.00 -23.73
C LEU A 92 61.53 -43.37 -24.90
N ALA A 93 61.93 -42.11 -24.77
CA ALA A 93 62.69 -41.38 -25.80
C ALA A 93 64.06 -42.01 -26.07
N VAL A 94 64.79 -42.39 -25.01
CA VAL A 94 66.11 -43.05 -25.10
C VAL A 94 66.03 -44.47 -25.69
N ARG A 95 64.88 -45.14 -25.59
CA ARG A 95 64.66 -46.48 -26.16
C ARG A 95 63.90 -46.46 -27.50
N SER A 96 63.53 -45.29 -28.01
CA SER A 96 62.84 -45.11 -29.29
C SER A 96 63.79 -45.30 -30.49
N THR A 97 63.24 -45.50 -31.69
CA THR A 97 64.03 -45.66 -32.94
C THR A 97 64.80 -44.41 -33.37
N ASN A 98 64.54 -43.25 -32.75
CA ASN A 98 65.22 -41.99 -33.00
C ASN A 98 66.08 -41.56 -31.79
N ASN A 99 66.51 -42.52 -30.96
CA ASN A 99 67.26 -42.29 -29.73
C ASN A 99 68.51 -41.41 -29.91
N ASP A 100 69.23 -41.51 -31.03
CA ASP A 100 70.42 -40.70 -31.32
C ASP A 100 70.18 -39.19 -31.14
N VAL A 101 69.06 -38.67 -31.65
CA VAL A 101 68.68 -37.25 -31.55
C VAL A 101 68.35 -36.83 -30.12
N TYR A 102 67.88 -37.77 -29.29
CA TYR A 102 67.61 -37.51 -27.87
C TYR A 102 68.89 -37.64 -27.02
N ILE A 103 69.77 -38.59 -27.35
CA ILE A 103 71.07 -38.79 -26.69
C ILE A 103 71.99 -37.60 -26.95
N GLU A 104 72.09 -37.12 -28.20
CA GLU A 104 72.84 -35.90 -28.57
C GLU A 104 72.35 -34.68 -27.78
N LYS A 105 71.03 -34.52 -27.63
CA LYS A 105 70.46 -33.44 -26.82
C LYS A 105 70.74 -33.60 -25.32
N ILE A 106 70.70 -34.81 -24.78
CA ILE A 106 71.11 -35.08 -23.40
C ILE A 106 72.61 -34.72 -23.20
N GLN A 107 73.47 -35.03 -24.17
CA GLN A 107 74.90 -34.69 -24.16
C GLN A 107 75.16 -33.17 -24.30
N SER A 108 74.22 -32.40 -24.83
CA SER A 108 74.31 -30.93 -24.91
C SER A 108 74.01 -30.19 -23.59
N LEU A 109 73.41 -30.87 -22.60
CA LEU A 109 73.09 -30.31 -21.29
C LEU A 109 74.30 -30.24 -20.35
N THR A 110 74.19 -29.51 -19.23
CA THR A 110 75.27 -29.40 -18.24
C THR A 110 75.59 -30.75 -17.59
N PRO A 111 76.86 -31.04 -17.21
CA PRO A 111 77.25 -32.35 -16.66
C PRO A 111 76.46 -32.78 -15.42
N GLN A 112 76.07 -31.80 -14.60
CA GLN A 112 75.27 -32.00 -13.40
C GLN A 112 73.84 -32.46 -13.71
N SER A 113 73.25 -31.94 -14.80
CA SER A 113 71.96 -32.41 -15.32
C SER A 113 72.08 -33.79 -15.98
N GLN A 114 73.14 -34.05 -16.74
CA GLN A 114 73.39 -35.36 -17.37
C GLN A 114 73.42 -36.49 -16.33
N GLN A 115 74.18 -36.32 -15.24
CA GLN A 115 74.30 -37.32 -14.19
C GLN A 115 72.95 -37.60 -13.48
N GLY A 116 72.14 -36.56 -13.25
CA GLY A 116 70.79 -36.71 -12.69
C GLY A 116 69.83 -37.48 -13.59
N LEU A 117 69.87 -37.24 -14.91
CA LEU A 117 69.06 -37.96 -15.88
C LEU A 117 69.52 -39.43 -16.02
N MET A 118 70.83 -39.68 -16.07
CA MET A 118 71.42 -41.02 -16.16
C MET A 118 70.98 -41.93 -15.01
N VAL A 119 71.14 -41.46 -13.76
CA VAL A 119 70.73 -42.21 -12.55
C VAL A 119 69.22 -42.46 -12.48
N SER A 120 68.42 -41.60 -13.12
CA SER A 120 66.96 -41.77 -13.19
C SER A 120 66.54 -42.80 -14.25
N ILE A 121 67.26 -42.86 -15.38
CA ILE A 121 67.07 -43.85 -16.45
C ILE A 121 67.50 -45.25 -15.98
N GLU A 122 68.69 -45.37 -15.39
CA GLU A 122 69.25 -46.64 -14.91
C GLU A 122 68.35 -47.31 -13.86
N ARG A 123 67.85 -46.54 -12.88
CA ARG A 123 66.93 -47.03 -11.84
C ARG A 123 65.65 -47.67 -12.37
N ILE A 124 65.15 -47.20 -13.52
CA ILE A 124 63.97 -47.76 -14.17
C ILE A 124 64.36 -49.03 -14.96
N MET A 125 65.52 -49.04 -15.63
CA MET A 125 66.00 -50.23 -16.37
C MET A 125 66.35 -51.41 -15.45
N SER A 126 66.91 -51.18 -14.26
CA SER A 126 67.26 -52.27 -13.31
C SER A 126 66.05 -53.00 -12.69
N ARG A 127 64.82 -52.48 -12.84
CA ARG A 127 63.59 -53.12 -12.31
C ARG A 127 62.93 -54.10 -13.29
N LEU A 128 63.54 -54.34 -14.46
CA LEU A 128 62.90 -54.96 -15.64
C LEU A 128 63.39 -56.40 -16.00
N GLY A 129 63.95 -57.19 -15.06
CA GLY A 129 64.29 -58.64 -15.17
C GLY A 129 65.15 -59.17 -13.98
N ASP A 130 65.53 -60.45 -13.81
CA ASP A 130 65.15 -61.75 -14.41
C ASP A 130 65.63 -62.95 -13.49
N PRO A 131 65.09 -64.20 -13.52
CA PRO A 131 65.27 -65.18 -12.41
C PRO A 131 65.90 -66.58 -12.73
N THR A 132 66.56 -67.24 -11.75
CA THR A 132 66.94 -68.69 -11.77
C THR A 132 67.02 -69.36 -10.38
N VAL A 133 66.88 -70.72 -10.31
CA VAL A 133 66.87 -71.57 -9.08
C VAL A 133 67.50 -72.95 -9.36
N GLN A 134 68.29 -73.54 -8.44
CA GLN A 134 68.49 -75.02 -8.34
C GLN A 134 69.14 -75.53 -7.03
N HIS A 135 68.99 -76.83 -6.74
CA HIS A 135 69.39 -77.52 -5.49
C HIS A 135 70.39 -78.68 -5.73
N HIS A 136 71.10 -79.14 -4.68
CA HIS A 136 72.16 -80.18 -4.70
C HIS A 136 71.70 -81.65 -4.61
N VAL A 137 72.60 -82.61 -4.98
CA VAL A 137 73.28 -83.61 -4.08
C VAL A 137 73.83 -84.84 -4.87
N ARG A 138 74.93 -85.46 -4.40
CA ARG A 138 75.54 -86.76 -4.86
C ARG A 138 75.93 -87.63 -3.61
N PRO A 139 76.41 -88.89 -3.72
CA PRO A 139 75.85 -90.01 -2.93
C PRO A 139 76.85 -90.82 -2.06
N SER A 140 76.36 -91.91 -1.47
CA SER A 140 77.02 -92.82 -0.49
C SER A 140 77.81 -94.01 -1.11
N THR A 141 78.44 -94.85 -0.26
CA THR A 141 78.39 -96.36 -0.17
C THR A 141 79.72 -97.11 0.14
N THR A 142 79.67 -97.99 1.18
CA THR A 142 80.18 -99.42 1.31
C THR A 142 81.68 -99.80 1.17
N ASN A 143 82.26 -100.91 1.71
CA ASN A 143 81.95 -101.95 2.75
C ASN A 143 83.20 -102.85 3.08
N HIS A 144 83.04 -103.89 3.94
CA HIS A 144 83.78 -105.18 4.06
C HIS A 144 85.11 -105.24 4.89
N ASP A 145 85.49 -106.32 5.63
CA ASP A 145 84.91 -107.69 5.76
C ASP A 145 85.17 -108.44 7.11
N ASN A 146 84.16 -109.24 7.49
CA ASN A 146 84.11 -110.56 8.17
C ASN A 146 84.86 -111.01 9.45
N ASP A 147 86.08 -110.58 9.82
CA ASP A 147 86.61 -110.91 11.18
C ASP A 147 86.40 -109.76 12.16
N LYS A 148 86.17 -108.57 11.61
CA LYS A 148 85.40 -107.57 12.32
C LYS A 148 83.97 -108.06 12.61
N ALA A 149 83.37 -109.01 11.88
CA ALA A 149 81.92 -109.30 11.96
C ALA A 149 81.38 -109.59 13.37
N HIS A 150 82.16 -110.12 14.31
CA HIS A 150 81.69 -110.28 15.70
C HIS A 150 81.79 -108.98 16.51
N GLU A 151 82.85 -108.19 16.33
CA GLU A 151 82.98 -106.86 16.93
C GLU A 151 82.09 -105.83 16.23
N GLU A 152 81.80 -106.01 14.94
CA GLU A 152 80.79 -105.34 14.13
C GLU A 152 79.39 -105.83 14.48
N TYR A 153 79.17 -107.07 14.92
CA TYR A 153 77.88 -107.50 15.47
C TYR A 153 77.64 -106.88 16.85
N LEU A 154 78.65 -106.82 17.71
CA LEU A 154 78.57 -106.10 18.99
C LEU A 154 78.47 -104.58 18.80
N LYS A 155 79.18 -104.01 17.82
CA LYS A 155 79.01 -102.60 17.41
C LYS A 155 77.66 -102.38 16.74
N LEU A 156 77.13 -103.30 15.93
CA LEU A 156 75.76 -103.23 15.39
C LEU A 156 74.74 -103.33 16.51
N LEU A 157 74.99 -104.13 17.56
CA LEU A 157 74.07 -104.26 18.68
C LEU A 157 74.09 -103.00 19.56
N ALA A 158 75.26 -102.41 19.79
CA ALA A 158 75.41 -101.12 20.45
C ALA A 158 74.87 -99.96 19.59
N GLU A 159 75.15 -99.97 18.29
CA GLU A 159 74.64 -99.02 17.30
C GLU A 159 73.12 -99.13 17.23
N LYS A 160 72.56 -100.33 17.14
CA LYS A 160 71.12 -100.62 17.22
C LYS A 160 70.53 -100.11 18.53
N ASP A 161 71.14 -100.38 19.69
CA ASP A 161 70.68 -99.88 20.99
C ASP A 161 70.75 -98.34 21.05
N THR A 162 71.77 -97.70 20.47
CA THR A 162 71.81 -96.24 20.31
C THR A 162 70.77 -95.74 19.31
N LEU A 163 70.47 -96.49 18.24
CA LEU A 163 69.46 -96.16 17.23
C LEU A 163 68.06 -96.27 17.80
N GLU A 164 67.76 -97.33 18.56
CA GLU A 164 66.51 -97.52 19.30
C GLU A 164 66.33 -96.40 20.35
N LYS A 165 67.40 -96.00 21.04
CA LYS A 165 67.38 -94.82 21.94
C LYS A 165 67.13 -93.52 21.20
N THR A 166 67.88 -93.22 20.13
CA THR A 166 67.66 -91.99 19.34
C THR A 166 66.30 -91.97 18.64
N TYR A 167 65.76 -93.13 18.27
CA TYR A 167 64.42 -93.27 17.71
C TYR A 167 63.35 -93.07 18.79
N SER A 168 63.55 -93.56 20.02
CA SER A 168 62.68 -93.27 21.16
C SER A 168 62.67 -91.77 21.46
N THR A 169 63.84 -91.13 21.59
CA THR A 169 63.91 -89.68 21.86
C THR A 169 63.33 -88.87 20.70
N LEU A 170 63.55 -89.27 19.44
CA LEU A 170 62.97 -88.60 18.28
C LEU A 170 61.44 -88.77 18.20
N MET A 171 60.91 -89.92 18.64
CA MET A 171 59.46 -90.14 18.78
C MET A 171 58.87 -89.32 19.93
N GLU A 172 59.56 -89.25 21.07
CA GLU A 172 59.19 -88.39 22.21
C GLU A 172 59.17 -86.91 21.77
N GLU A 173 60.24 -86.42 21.13
CA GLU A 173 60.32 -85.08 20.52
C GLU A 173 59.21 -84.83 19.50
N HIS A 174 58.89 -85.82 18.64
CA HIS A 174 57.78 -85.69 17.68
C HIS A 174 56.42 -85.62 18.39
N THR A 175 56.20 -86.39 19.47
CA THR A 175 54.95 -86.29 20.25
C THR A 175 54.84 -84.98 21.00
N GLU A 176 55.94 -84.47 21.59
CA GLU A 176 55.97 -83.13 22.18
C GLU A 176 55.73 -82.03 21.15
N LEU A 177 56.36 -82.11 19.98
CA LEU A 177 56.22 -81.12 18.92
C LEU A 177 54.80 -81.15 18.32
N SER A 178 54.19 -82.33 18.18
CA SER A 178 52.79 -82.47 17.79
C SER A 178 51.86 -81.86 18.83
N SER A 179 52.06 -82.15 20.13
CA SER A 179 51.26 -81.55 21.21
C SER A 179 51.37 -80.02 21.19
N ARG A 180 52.58 -79.47 21.06
CA ARG A 180 52.81 -78.02 20.96
C ARG A 180 52.19 -77.42 19.70
N PHE A 181 52.16 -78.15 18.58
CA PHE A 181 51.50 -77.72 17.36
C PHE A 181 49.98 -77.68 17.53
N ASP A 182 49.38 -78.72 18.14
CA ASP A 182 47.95 -78.77 18.45
C ASP A 182 47.55 -77.65 19.44
N ASP A 183 48.34 -77.44 20.50
CA ASP A 183 48.15 -76.33 21.46
C ASP A 183 48.22 -74.96 20.76
N LEU A 184 49.20 -74.76 19.87
CA LEU A 184 49.34 -73.54 19.08
C LEU A 184 48.18 -73.38 18.07
N GLN A 185 47.66 -74.46 17.50
CA GLN A 185 46.54 -74.42 16.58
C GLN A 185 45.24 -74.03 17.31
N VAL A 186 44.97 -74.63 18.48
CA VAL A 186 43.85 -74.24 19.36
C VAL A 186 43.98 -72.77 19.76
N SER A 187 45.16 -72.32 20.17
CA SER A 187 45.40 -70.90 20.51
C SER A 187 45.18 -69.97 19.31
N ASN A 188 45.58 -70.37 18.10
CA ASN A 188 45.36 -69.60 16.88
C ASN A 188 43.86 -69.48 16.55
N ASP A 189 43.11 -70.58 16.66
CA ASP A 189 41.68 -70.59 16.38
C ASP A 189 40.86 -69.84 17.46
N GLU A 190 41.27 -69.87 18.73
CA GLU A 190 40.74 -68.98 19.78
C GLU A 190 41.00 -67.51 19.46
N LEU A 191 42.23 -67.15 19.08
CA LEU A 191 42.58 -65.77 18.71
C LEU A 191 41.80 -65.29 17.48
N ARG A 192 41.63 -66.15 16.47
CA ARG A 192 40.78 -65.89 15.30
C ARG A 192 39.31 -65.73 15.68
N GLN A 193 38.81 -66.51 16.63
CA GLN A 193 37.44 -66.36 17.13
C GLN A 193 37.27 -65.03 17.85
N ARG A 194 38.15 -64.69 18.80
CA ARG A 194 38.11 -63.39 19.52
C ARG A 194 38.24 -62.20 18.57
N LEU A 195 39.05 -62.32 17.52
CA LEU A 195 39.16 -61.30 16.47
C LEU A 195 37.83 -61.11 15.74
N ARG A 196 37.22 -62.20 15.25
CA ARG A 196 35.90 -62.17 14.57
C ARG A 196 34.79 -61.62 15.47
N GLU A 197 34.78 -62.00 16.75
CA GLU A 197 33.82 -61.49 17.74
C GLU A 197 34.00 -59.99 18.00
N MET A 198 35.25 -59.52 18.13
CA MET A 198 35.57 -58.10 18.28
C MET A 198 35.20 -57.29 17.02
N GLU A 199 35.49 -57.80 15.83
CA GLU A 199 35.16 -57.17 14.55
C GLU A 199 33.64 -57.09 14.37
N SER A 200 32.92 -58.20 14.57
CA SER A 200 31.45 -58.23 14.55
C SER A 200 30.83 -57.30 15.59
N GLY A 201 31.38 -57.24 16.81
CA GLY A 201 30.93 -56.32 17.86
C GLY A 201 31.12 -54.85 17.49
N LYS A 202 32.24 -54.49 16.86
CA LYS A 202 32.49 -53.14 16.33
C LYS A 202 31.54 -52.82 15.17
N ASP A 203 31.34 -53.72 14.23
CA ASP A 203 30.41 -53.54 13.11
C ASP A 203 28.97 -53.37 13.58
N LEU A 204 28.53 -54.13 14.58
CA LEU A 204 27.23 -53.97 15.21
C LEU A 204 27.10 -52.62 15.93
N HIS A 205 28.13 -52.19 16.66
CA HIS A 205 28.15 -50.87 17.30
C HIS A 205 28.08 -49.73 16.29
N TRP A 206 28.88 -49.78 15.21
CA TRP A 206 28.84 -48.76 14.16
C TRP A 206 27.53 -48.75 13.39
N ARG A 207 26.92 -49.91 13.11
CA ARG A 207 25.57 -49.98 12.52
C ARG A 207 24.53 -49.35 13.43
N ALA A 208 24.54 -49.67 14.72
CA ALA A 208 23.61 -49.09 15.70
C ALA A 208 23.77 -47.57 15.82
N GLU A 209 25.00 -47.05 15.82
CA GLU A 209 25.24 -45.59 15.85
C GLU A 209 24.85 -44.92 14.52
N ILE A 210 25.07 -45.56 13.37
CA ILE A 210 24.58 -45.07 12.05
C ILE A 210 23.06 -44.99 12.04
N ASP A 211 22.35 -46.02 12.51
CA ASP A 211 20.89 -46.04 12.51
C ASP A 211 20.29 -45.05 13.53
N LYS A 212 20.94 -44.86 14.68
CA LYS A 212 20.63 -43.78 15.63
C LYS A 212 20.83 -42.39 15.02
N LEU A 213 21.98 -42.13 14.38
CA LEU A 213 22.24 -40.86 13.70
C LEU A 213 21.25 -40.59 12.55
N ARG A 214 20.81 -41.64 11.84
CA ARG A 214 19.73 -41.54 10.84
C ARG A 214 18.38 -41.19 11.46
N GLN A 215 18.05 -41.79 12.61
CA GLN A 215 16.82 -41.49 13.34
C GLN A 215 16.83 -40.05 13.87
N ASP A 216 17.94 -39.60 14.46
CA ASP A 216 18.12 -38.23 14.95
C ASP A 216 18.09 -37.21 13.80
N LEU A 217 18.71 -37.52 12.65
CA LEU A 217 18.63 -36.70 11.44
C LEU A 217 17.19 -36.59 10.95
N SER A 218 16.48 -37.70 10.77
CA SER A 218 15.08 -37.70 10.33
C SER A 218 14.16 -36.94 11.31
N ARG A 219 14.39 -37.08 12.62
CA ARG A 219 13.67 -36.30 13.64
C ARG A 219 13.95 -34.81 13.53
N SER A 220 15.21 -34.43 13.32
CA SER A 220 15.63 -33.04 13.11
C SER A 220 15.04 -32.44 11.83
N GLU A 221 15.03 -33.20 10.73
CA GLU A 221 14.42 -32.80 9.45
C GLU A 221 12.90 -32.60 9.57
N ASN A 222 12.20 -33.51 10.26
CA ASN A 222 10.77 -33.37 10.54
C ASN A 222 10.49 -32.13 11.41
N GLN A 223 11.30 -31.90 12.45
CA GLN A 223 11.15 -30.70 13.30
C GLN A 223 11.42 -29.41 12.53
N ARG A 224 12.45 -29.41 11.66
CA ARG A 224 12.77 -28.29 10.77
C ARG A 224 11.60 -27.99 9.84
N HIS A 225 11.04 -29.01 9.20
CA HIS A 225 9.90 -28.86 8.30
C HIS A 225 8.64 -28.36 9.02
N GLU A 226 8.37 -28.83 10.24
CA GLU A 226 7.27 -28.30 11.06
C GLU A 226 7.47 -26.81 11.41
N THR A 227 8.70 -26.40 11.75
CA THR A 227 9.01 -24.98 11.99
C THR A 227 8.93 -24.13 10.72
N GLU A 228 9.31 -24.68 9.56
CA GLU A 228 9.18 -24.02 8.24
C GLU A 228 7.70 -23.77 7.91
N LEU A 229 6.84 -24.78 8.08
CA LEU A 229 5.39 -24.65 7.93
C LEU A 229 4.75 -23.68 8.93
N LEU A 230 5.29 -23.56 10.15
CA LEU A 230 4.85 -22.54 11.12
C LEU A 230 5.23 -21.13 10.67
N VAL A 231 6.46 -20.94 10.19
CA VAL A 231 6.94 -19.66 9.65
C VAL A 231 6.11 -19.23 8.44
N ASP A 232 5.80 -20.14 7.52
CA ASP A 232 4.94 -19.85 6.36
C ASP A 232 3.53 -19.43 6.77
N ARG A 233 2.91 -20.14 7.73
CA ARG A 233 1.59 -19.75 8.28
C ARG A 233 1.63 -18.36 8.92
N CYS A 234 2.68 -18.07 9.71
CA CYS A 234 2.87 -16.75 10.32
C CYS A 234 3.07 -15.66 9.26
N ASN A 235 3.85 -15.93 8.20
CA ASN A 235 4.06 -14.99 7.10
C ASN A 235 2.76 -14.67 6.34
N VAL A 236 1.91 -15.68 6.08
CA VAL A 236 0.58 -15.47 5.48
C VAL A 236 -0.29 -14.59 6.39
N GLN A 237 -0.35 -14.88 7.69
CA GLN A 237 -1.10 -14.07 8.65
C GLN A 237 -0.58 -12.63 8.76
N ILE A 238 0.74 -12.43 8.76
CA ILE A 238 1.37 -11.10 8.76
C ILE A 238 1.00 -10.34 7.48
N ASN A 239 1.04 -10.98 6.32
CA ASN A 239 0.67 -10.36 5.05
C ASN A 239 -0.83 -9.98 5.01
N GLU A 240 -1.72 -10.85 5.51
CA GLU A 240 -3.14 -10.54 5.64
C GLU A 240 -3.41 -9.38 6.60
N LEU A 241 -2.76 -9.35 7.76
CA LEU A 241 -2.92 -8.29 8.75
C LEU A 241 -2.33 -6.97 8.24
N THR A 242 -1.18 -7.01 7.56
CA THR A 242 -0.58 -5.85 6.88
C THR A 242 -1.54 -5.30 5.83
N LYS A 243 -2.14 -6.15 4.99
CA LYS A 243 -3.14 -5.72 4.01
C LYS A 243 -4.36 -5.08 4.68
N LYS A 244 -4.97 -5.75 5.67
CA LYS A 244 -6.10 -5.22 6.43
C LYS A 244 -5.77 -3.87 7.10
N ASN A 245 -4.54 -3.68 7.55
CA ASN A 245 -4.08 -2.41 8.13
C ASN A 245 -3.98 -1.30 7.06
N MET A 246 -3.46 -1.60 5.87
CA MET A 246 -3.47 -0.65 4.74
C MET A 246 -4.90 -0.27 4.32
N ASP A 247 -5.79 -1.26 4.20
CA ASP A 247 -7.21 -1.04 3.86
C ASP A 247 -7.91 -0.15 4.93
N LEU A 248 -7.54 -0.30 6.22
CA LEU A 248 -8.05 0.53 7.32
C LEU A 248 -7.45 1.96 7.32
N ILE A 249 -6.20 2.14 6.92
CA ILE A 249 -5.57 3.46 6.76
C ILE A 249 -6.26 4.22 5.62
N GLU A 250 -6.48 3.59 4.47
CA GLU A 250 -7.18 4.21 3.34
C GLU A 250 -8.63 4.62 3.70
N GLN A 251 -9.32 3.80 4.51
CA GLN A 251 -10.64 4.15 5.06
C GLN A 251 -10.57 5.32 6.05
N ALA A 252 -9.55 5.40 6.90
CA ALA A 252 -9.36 6.50 7.84
C ALA A 252 -9.07 7.83 7.12
N ASP A 253 -8.21 7.81 6.10
CA ASP A 253 -7.91 8.97 5.26
C ASP A 253 -9.15 9.44 4.49
N SER A 254 -9.90 8.50 3.92
CA SER A 254 -11.17 8.78 3.24
C SER A 254 -12.20 9.39 4.19
N ALA A 255 -12.31 8.88 5.42
CA ALA A 255 -13.20 9.42 6.44
C ALA A 255 -12.77 10.83 6.92
N MET A 256 -11.47 11.11 6.97
CA MET A 256 -10.95 12.45 7.27
C MET A 256 -11.35 13.44 6.17
N ILE A 257 -11.13 13.10 4.90
CA ILE A 257 -11.51 13.95 3.75
C ILE A 257 -13.03 14.21 3.75
N LEU A 258 -13.85 13.19 3.99
CA LEU A 258 -15.31 13.34 4.09
C LEU A 258 -15.73 14.22 5.26
N ARG A 259 -15.06 14.14 6.42
CA ARG A 259 -15.32 15.03 7.56
C ARG A 259 -15.01 16.48 7.22
N ASP A 260 -13.87 16.74 6.58
CA ASP A 260 -13.45 18.09 6.23
C ASP A 260 -14.39 18.70 5.17
N GLN A 261 -14.88 17.91 4.21
CA GLN A 261 -15.97 18.30 3.28
C GLN A 261 -17.29 18.62 4.03
N VAL A 262 -17.65 17.81 5.03
CA VAL A 262 -18.84 18.08 5.86
C VAL A 262 -18.70 19.38 6.65
N ASP A 263 -17.50 19.70 7.14
CA ASP A 263 -17.25 20.95 7.87
C ASP A 263 -17.22 22.18 6.92
N GLU A 264 -16.70 22.04 5.70
CA GLU A 264 -16.87 23.05 4.65
C GLU A 264 -18.36 23.29 4.33
N LEU A 265 -19.15 22.22 4.16
CA LEU A 265 -20.59 22.32 3.92
C LEU A 265 -21.34 22.96 5.10
N LYS A 266 -20.96 22.69 6.35
CA LYS A 266 -21.52 23.44 7.51
C LYS A 266 -21.22 24.93 7.40
N HIS A 267 -20.01 25.32 7.02
CA HIS A 267 -19.66 26.72 6.80
C HIS A 267 -20.43 27.36 5.63
N THR A 268 -20.75 26.64 4.56
CA THR A 268 -21.63 27.18 3.49
C THR A 268 -23.07 27.30 3.96
N VAL A 269 -23.60 26.34 4.71
CA VAL A 269 -24.94 26.40 5.32
C VAL A 269 -25.07 27.59 6.27
N ASP A 270 -24.07 27.87 7.11
CA ASP A 270 -24.13 29.02 8.02
C ASP A 270 -23.98 30.37 7.30
N LYS A 271 -23.27 30.42 6.17
CA LYS A 271 -23.29 31.60 5.26
C LYS A 271 -24.67 31.77 4.64
N LEU A 272 -25.30 30.69 4.16
CA LEU A 272 -26.64 30.71 3.57
C LEU A 272 -27.71 31.16 4.57
N LYS A 273 -27.73 30.60 5.80
CA LYS A 273 -28.63 31.05 6.89
C LYS A 273 -28.48 32.55 7.20
N LYS A 274 -27.25 33.08 7.17
CA LYS A 274 -27.01 34.52 7.35
C LYS A 274 -27.59 35.34 6.18
N SER A 275 -27.42 34.90 4.94
CA SER A 275 -28.03 35.57 3.79
C SER A 275 -29.56 35.46 3.79
N GLU A 276 -30.12 34.30 4.16
CA GLU A 276 -31.56 34.07 4.29
C GLU A 276 -32.18 34.99 5.35
N ALA A 277 -31.55 35.10 6.53
CA ALA A 277 -31.98 36.03 7.58
C ALA A 277 -31.90 37.51 7.14
N VAL A 278 -31.04 37.87 6.19
CA VAL A 278 -30.99 39.20 5.58
C VAL A 278 -32.12 39.35 4.54
N CYS A 279 -32.32 38.36 3.67
CA CYS A 279 -33.43 38.33 2.72
C CYS A 279 -34.79 38.44 3.42
N GLU A 280 -35.02 37.73 4.52
CA GLU A 280 -36.27 37.80 5.28
C GLU A 280 -36.49 39.19 5.91
N LYS A 281 -35.43 39.86 6.37
CA LYS A 281 -35.52 41.26 6.83
C LYS A 281 -35.92 42.21 5.70
N TYR A 282 -35.39 42.02 4.49
CA TYR A 282 -35.81 42.81 3.33
C TYR A 282 -37.23 42.46 2.87
N ARG A 283 -37.63 41.19 2.93
CA ARG A 283 -38.99 40.72 2.62
C ARG A 283 -40.01 41.41 3.52
N LYS A 284 -39.81 41.39 4.84
CA LYS A 284 -40.67 42.10 5.81
C LYS A 284 -40.73 43.60 5.57
N LYS A 285 -39.61 44.26 5.32
CA LYS A 285 -39.60 45.70 4.96
C LYS A 285 -40.40 46.00 3.68
N LEU A 286 -40.38 45.10 2.69
CA LEU A 286 -41.18 45.26 1.47
C LEU A 286 -42.68 45.06 1.73
N GLU A 287 -43.05 44.13 2.62
CA GLU A 287 -44.42 43.94 3.09
C GLU A 287 -44.92 45.18 3.86
N GLU A 288 -44.17 45.63 4.87
CA GLU A 288 -44.44 46.87 5.63
C GLU A 288 -44.61 48.08 4.70
N THR A 289 -43.73 48.23 3.70
CA THR A 289 -43.81 49.33 2.72
C THR A 289 -45.01 49.17 1.77
N ALA A 290 -45.43 47.94 1.46
CA ALA A 290 -46.66 47.69 0.71
C ALA A 290 -47.90 48.04 1.53
N ASP A 291 -47.93 47.71 2.83
CA ASP A 291 -49.02 48.07 3.72
C ASP A 291 -49.12 49.58 3.95
N ILE A 292 -47.99 50.27 4.18
CA ILE A 292 -47.96 51.74 4.26
C ILE A 292 -48.50 52.39 2.97
N ARG A 293 -48.21 51.83 1.79
CA ARG A 293 -48.81 52.32 0.52
C ARG A 293 -50.30 52.05 0.42
N ARG A 294 -50.80 50.93 0.96
CA ARG A 294 -52.25 50.63 1.02
C ARG A 294 -52.97 51.58 1.96
N THR A 295 -52.44 51.81 3.16
CA THR A 295 -53.05 52.73 4.14
C THR A 295 -52.98 54.17 3.65
N LEU A 296 -51.86 54.61 3.07
CA LEU A 296 -51.75 55.94 2.45
C LEU A 296 -52.83 56.15 1.37
N LYS A 297 -53.00 55.19 0.44
CA LYS A 297 -54.02 55.28 -0.61
C LYS A 297 -55.45 55.30 -0.05
N ALA A 298 -55.71 54.59 1.05
CA ALA A 298 -56.99 54.63 1.75
C ALA A 298 -57.24 56.00 2.40
N MET A 299 -56.27 56.54 3.14
CA MET A 299 -56.35 57.89 3.72
C MET A 299 -56.50 58.98 2.66
N GLU A 300 -55.83 58.88 1.51
CA GLU A 300 -56.03 59.78 0.37
C GLU A 300 -57.46 59.69 -0.21
N GLN A 301 -58.05 58.49 -0.23
CA GLN A 301 -59.43 58.30 -0.69
C GLN A 301 -60.43 58.89 0.30
N GLU A 302 -60.24 58.68 1.61
CA GLU A 302 -61.05 59.30 2.66
C GLU A 302 -60.93 60.83 2.61
N ASN A 303 -59.72 61.38 2.47
CA ASN A 303 -59.51 62.81 2.37
C ASN A 303 -60.20 63.41 1.11
N ARG A 304 -60.16 62.71 -0.04
CA ARG A 304 -60.93 63.11 -1.23
C ARG A 304 -62.45 63.14 -0.95
N GLN A 305 -62.98 62.14 -0.25
CA GLN A 305 -64.40 62.10 0.13
C GLN A 305 -64.78 63.22 1.13
N LEU A 306 -63.89 63.55 2.07
CA LEU A 306 -64.08 64.67 3.00
C LEU A 306 -64.06 66.02 2.28
N VAL A 307 -63.17 66.21 1.31
CA VAL A 307 -63.14 67.42 0.46
C VAL A 307 -64.40 67.53 -0.39
N GLU A 308 -64.85 66.44 -1.03
CA GLU A 308 -66.10 66.41 -1.80
C GLU A 308 -67.32 66.74 -0.91
N ARG A 309 -67.40 66.14 0.28
CA ARG A 309 -68.44 66.43 1.27
C ARG A 309 -68.41 67.88 1.74
N ASN A 310 -67.22 68.43 2.01
CA ASN A 310 -67.07 69.85 2.36
C ASN A 310 -67.54 70.75 1.21
N GLN A 311 -67.22 70.41 -0.05
CA GLN A 311 -67.68 71.19 -1.19
C GLN A 311 -69.21 71.16 -1.36
N MET A 312 -69.84 69.99 -1.17
CA MET A 312 -71.31 69.87 -1.13
C MET A 312 -71.93 70.75 -0.03
N VAL A 313 -71.36 70.70 1.18
CA VAL A 313 -71.80 71.52 2.32
C VAL A 313 -71.62 73.01 2.05
N GLU A 314 -70.50 73.44 1.45
CA GLU A 314 -70.32 74.82 1.00
C GLU A 314 -71.36 75.24 -0.04
N ASP A 315 -71.67 74.39 -1.01
CA ASP A 315 -72.68 74.69 -2.05
C ASP A 315 -74.08 74.80 -1.45
N GLU A 316 -74.41 73.99 -0.44
CA GLU A 316 -75.63 74.15 0.37
C GLU A 316 -75.60 75.46 1.18
N TYR A 317 -74.49 75.81 1.83
CA TYR A 317 -74.34 77.10 2.51
C TYR A 317 -74.51 78.29 1.55
N ARG A 318 -73.99 78.22 0.31
CA ARG A 318 -74.19 79.25 -0.72
C ARG A 318 -75.67 79.37 -1.11
N LYS A 319 -76.39 78.26 -1.28
CA LYS A 319 -77.86 78.26 -1.53
C LYS A 319 -78.62 78.90 -0.37
N VAL A 320 -78.30 78.53 0.88
CA VAL A 320 -78.91 79.09 2.09
C VAL A 320 -78.62 80.60 2.23
N ALA A 321 -77.40 81.03 1.91
CA ALA A 321 -77.05 82.46 1.86
C ALA A 321 -77.87 83.22 0.79
N GLY A 322 -78.12 82.60 -0.37
CA GLY A 322 -79.06 83.12 -1.38
C GLY A 322 -80.48 83.28 -0.84
N TYR A 323 -81.01 82.25 -0.15
CA TYR A 323 -82.33 82.34 0.50
C TYR A 323 -82.39 83.41 1.60
N LYS A 324 -81.29 83.69 2.31
CA LYS A 324 -81.25 84.78 3.29
C LYS A 324 -81.44 86.15 2.63
N SER A 325 -80.78 86.40 1.49
CA SER A 325 -81.00 87.62 0.71
C SER A 325 -82.46 87.75 0.25
N LEU A 326 -83.05 86.66 -0.24
CA LEU A 326 -84.47 86.62 -0.62
C LEU A 326 -85.40 86.88 0.59
N MET A 327 -85.12 86.29 1.75
CA MET A 327 -85.85 86.53 2.99
C MET A 327 -85.75 88.00 3.44
N ASP A 328 -84.59 88.64 3.31
CA ASP A 328 -84.43 90.08 3.58
C ASP A 328 -85.23 90.94 2.59
N THR A 329 -85.39 90.52 1.32
CA THR A 329 -86.30 91.22 0.38
C THR A 329 -87.77 91.03 0.70
N TYR A 330 -88.20 89.81 1.06
CA TYR A 330 -89.58 89.58 1.51
C TYR A 330 -89.89 90.33 2.81
N LYS A 331 -88.94 90.41 3.74
CA LYS A 331 -89.07 91.22 4.95
C LYS A 331 -89.30 92.69 4.59
N LYS A 332 -88.48 93.28 3.71
CA LYS A 332 -88.67 94.66 3.24
C LYS A 332 -90.02 94.88 2.54
N GLN A 333 -90.51 93.90 1.78
CA GLN A 333 -91.84 93.97 1.16
C GLN A 333 -92.97 93.93 2.20
N ILE A 334 -92.83 93.08 3.23
CA ILE A 334 -93.77 93.03 4.36
C ILE A 334 -93.75 94.36 5.11
N ASP A 335 -92.56 94.90 5.41
CA ASP A 335 -92.39 96.19 6.07
C ASP A 335 -93.03 97.33 5.25
N SER A 336 -92.85 97.36 3.91
CA SER A 336 -93.50 98.37 3.06
C SER A 336 -95.02 98.23 3.00
N LEU A 337 -95.55 97.01 2.93
CA LEU A 337 -97.00 96.75 2.99
C LEU A 337 -97.59 97.11 4.37
N GLN A 338 -96.82 96.98 5.45
CA GLN A 338 -97.23 97.45 6.78
C GLN A 338 -97.28 98.98 6.85
N VAL A 339 -96.33 99.69 6.23
CA VAL A 339 -96.35 101.15 6.11
C VAL A 339 -97.55 101.61 5.26
N GLU A 340 -97.75 101.05 4.06
CA GLU A 340 -98.90 101.37 3.20
C GLU A 340 -100.23 101.09 3.91
N LYS A 341 -100.34 99.96 4.64
CA LYS A 341 -101.52 99.67 5.48
C LYS A 341 -101.72 100.71 6.57
N ALA A 342 -100.65 101.17 7.23
CA ALA A 342 -100.75 102.22 8.24
C ALA A 342 -101.18 103.56 7.64
N GLU A 343 -100.65 103.93 6.47
CA GLU A 343 -101.06 105.10 5.70
C GLU A 343 -102.55 105.03 5.33
N LEU A 344 -103.00 103.91 4.73
CA LEU A 344 -104.42 103.67 4.41
C LEU A 344 -105.33 103.73 5.65
N ILE A 345 -104.88 103.22 6.80
CA ILE A 345 -105.61 103.38 8.08
C ILE A 345 -105.72 104.85 8.48
N THR A 346 -104.63 105.62 8.41
CA THR A 346 -104.67 107.06 8.73
C THR A 346 -105.51 107.88 7.74
N GLN A 347 -105.48 107.52 6.45
CA GLN A 347 -106.31 108.13 5.42
C GLN A 347 -107.79 107.78 5.64
N ASN A 348 -108.10 106.53 6.03
CA ASN A 348 -109.46 106.13 6.37
C ASN A 348 -109.96 106.92 7.60
N HIS A 349 -109.19 107.00 8.69
CA HIS A 349 -109.54 107.84 9.85
C HIS A 349 -109.76 109.32 9.48
N LYS A 350 -108.96 109.86 8.54
CA LYS A 350 -109.15 111.22 8.04
C LYS A 350 -110.46 111.36 7.25
N LEU A 351 -110.74 110.43 6.34
CA LEU A 351 -111.99 110.40 5.58
C LEU A 351 -113.21 110.19 6.48
N GLU A 352 -113.13 109.35 7.51
CA GLU A 352 -114.15 109.16 8.54
C GLU A 352 -114.41 110.47 9.33
N PHE A 353 -113.35 111.19 9.69
CA PHE A 353 -113.46 112.51 10.33
C PHE A 353 -114.11 113.55 9.40
N GLU A 354 -113.70 113.61 8.14
CA GLU A 354 -114.31 114.49 7.12
C GLU A 354 -115.78 114.12 6.88
N ASN A 355 -116.12 112.84 6.81
CA ASN A 355 -117.50 112.36 6.71
C ASN A 355 -118.33 112.80 7.92
N LYS A 356 -117.79 112.64 9.13
CA LYS A 356 -118.44 113.07 10.38
C LYS A 356 -118.63 114.58 10.43
N HIS A 357 -117.63 115.36 10.01
CA HIS A 357 -117.71 116.82 9.93
C HIS A 357 -118.76 117.28 8.91
N MET A 358 -118.84 116.64 7.74
CA MET A 358 -119.87 116.92 6.74
C MET A 358 -121.26 116.52 7.21
N ARG A 359 -121.41 115.40 7.92
CA ARG A 359 -122.67 115.00 8.58
C ARG A 359 -123.13 116.04 9.61
N SER A 360 -122.25 116.49 10.51
CA SER A 360 -122.60 117.56 11.47
C SER A 360 -122.86 118.92 10.81
N LYS A 361 -122.27 119.21 9.63
CA LYS A 361 -122.67 120.37 8.82
C LYS A 361 -124.07 120.21 8.24
N ILE A 362 -124.41 119.05 7.69
CA ILE A 362 -125.74 118.75 7.17
C ILE A 362 -126.76 118.88 8.30
N GLU A 363 -126.51 118.26 9.46
CA GLU A 363 -127.34 118.38 10.66
C GLU A 363 -127.50 119.84 11.12
N ALA A 364 -126.44 120.65 11.10
CA ALA A 364 -126.52 122.07 11.42
C ALA A 364 -127.32 122.89 10.38
N TYR A 365 -127.24 122.54 9.09
CA TYR A 365 -128.08 123.13 8.03
C TYR A 365 -129.53 122.68 8.14
N GLU A 366 -129.80 121.42 8.51
CA GLU A 366 -131.14 120.90 8.78
C GLU A 366 -131.75 121.59 10.01
N MET A 367 -130.97 121.81 11.09
CA MET A 367 -131.41 122.61 12.24
C MET A 367 -131.57 124.10 11.93
N ALA A 368 -130.83 124.65 10.97
CA ALA A 368 -131.02 126.02 10.50
C ALA A 368 -132.30 126.11 9.65
N HIS A 369 -132.48 125.20 8.69
CA HIS A 369 -133.69 125.09 7.88
C HIS A 369 -134.93 124.81 8.75
N ALA A 370 -134.82 124.02 9.82
CA ALA A 370 -135.91 123.81 10.77
C ALA A 370 -136.29 125.11 11.49
N ARG A 371 -135.31 125.89 11.95
CA ARG A 371 -135.54 127.23 12.53
C ARG A 371 -136.09 128.22 11.50
N ASP A 372 -135.60 128.20 10.28
CA ASP A 372 -136.12 129.04 9.21
C ASP A 372 -137.58 128.67 8.89
N MET A 373 -137.91 127.38 8.83
CA MET A 373 -139.30 126.89 8.73
C MET A 373 -140.16 127.28 9.94
N GLU A 374 -139.64 127.23 11.17
CA GLU A 374 -140.32 127.74 12.36
C GLU A 374 -140.55 129.25 12.27
N THR A 375 -139.59 130.05 11.79
CA THR A 375 -139.79 131.50 11.59
C THR A 375 -140.73 131.81 10.44
N ILE A 376 -140.75 131.01 9.38
CA ILE A 376 -141.75 131.09 8.31
C ILE A 376 -143.14 130.79 8.89
N HIS A 377 -143.30 129.72 9.66
CA HIS A 377 -144.54 129.44 10.38
C HIS A 377 -144.95 130.60 11.31
N LEU A 378 -144.01 131.19 12.05
CA LEU A 378 -144.27 132.33 12.93
C LEU A 378 -144.65 133.59 12.16
N LEU A 379 -144.10 133.80 10.96
CA LEU A 379 -144.46 134.90 10.07
C LEU A 379 -145.80 134.64 9.38
N GLU A 380 -146.10 133.40 8.99
CA GLU A 380 -147.41 132.99 8.48
C GLU A 380 -148.50 133.17 9.55
N ASP A 381 -148.25 132.78 10.80
CA ASP A 381 -149.17 133.02 11.92
C ASP A 381 -149.26 134.52 12.26
N ARG A 382 -148.19 135.30 12.14
CA ARG A 382 -148.22 136.76 12.35
C ARG A 382 -148.91 137.50 11.20
N VAL A 383 -148.87 136.98 9.97
CA VAL A 383 -149.72 137.43 8.86
C VAL A 383 -151.19 137.08 9.15
N ARG A 384 -151.46 135.86 9.63
CA ARG A 384 -152.79 135.39 10.06
C ARG A 384 -153.36 136.20 11.23
N GLU A 385 -152.51 136.72 12.13
CA GLU A 385 -152.88 137.68 13.18
C GLU A 385 -153.15 139.09 12.63
N MET A 386 -152.35 139.58 11.66
CA MET A 386 -152.62 140.85 10.97
C MET A 386 -153.90 140.82 10.14
N GLU A 387 -154.36 139.65 9.70
CA GLU A 387 -155.66 139.45 9.03
C GLU A 387 -156.87 139.47 9.99
N LEU A 388 -156.65 139.43 11.31
CA LEU A 388 -157.71 139.33 12.34
C LEU A 388 -157.74 140.51 13.33
N GLY A 389 -156.91 141.53 13.12
CA GLY A 389 -156.49 142.45 14.19
C GLY A 389 -156.90 143.93 14.14
N ASP A 390 -157.62 144.43 13.12
CA ASP A 390 -158.08 145.84 13.14
C ASP A 390 -159.44 146.07 12.44
N GLY A 391 -160.51 146.03 13.26
CA GLY A 391 -161.67 146.89 13.09
C GLY A 391 -161.70 147.81 14.31
N THR A 392 -161.74 149.12 14.16
CA THR A 392 -162.92 149.84 13.65
C THR A 392 -162.53 151.22 13.09
N PHE A 393 -163.42 151.83 12.30
CA PHE A 393 -163.27 153.25 12.03
C PHE A 393 -163.57 154.07 13.31
N VAL A 394 -162.49 154.47 13.98
CA VAL A 394 -162.28 155.78 14.67
C VAL A 394 -162.67 155.95 16.15
N ILE A 395 -161.74 156.61 16.90
CA ILE A 395 -161.85 157.30 18.23
C ILE A 395 -161.87 156.41 19.51
N ILE A 396 -161.19 156.73 20.64
CA ILE A 396 -159.99 157.54 21.01
C ILE A 396 -159.68 157.31 22.53
N ARG A 397 -158.39 157.45 22.97
CA ARG A 397 -157.93 157.59 24.39
C ARG A 397 -158.17 156.42 25.38
N ILE A 398 -157.41 156.25 26.47
CA ILE A 398 -156.29 157.04 27.05
C ILE A 398 -154.98 156.26 26.94
#